data_AF-A0A7U2EY85-F1
#
_entry.id   AF-A0A7U2EY85-F1
#
_cell.length_a   1.000
_cell.length_b   1.000
_cell.length_c   1.000
_cell.angle_alpha   90.00
_cell.angle_beta   90.00
_cell.angle_gamma   90.00
#
_symmetry.space_group_name_H-M   'P 1'
#
loop_
_entity.id
_entity.type
_entity.pdbx_description
1 polymer ?
#
loop_
_entity_poly.entity_id
_entity_poly.type
_entity_poly.pdbx_seq_one_letter_code
_entity_poly.pdbx_strand_id
1 'polypeptide(L)'
;MSSSHFEVVPVSNKSQGSVPLSQAFDHHDSSFSMPDPDRICYSNKESAKVNIGLDCVSWYDQDLEFAHADGPFSTNKPAVDVDFSQLICPIVAPESKPSVEALVSRLLNPPPHAFVYRTLSIQWVIGAMGQRHVEFRESDERYVLAQNSELRRMGTALGMPALYMEWLCGDDEDISATDQGVHLTPDYFEEVNMD
;
A
#
# COMPACT_ATOMS: atom_id res chain seq x y z
N MET A 1 17.91 -65.98 -33.84
CA MET A 1 18.10 -65.23 -35.11
C MET A 1 17.32 -63.93 -34.99
N SER A 2 17.86 -62.86 -35.60
CA SER A 2 17.42 -61.46 -35.60
C SER A 2 18.10 -60.55 -34.57
N SER A 3 19.24 -60.02 -35.04
CA SER A 3 19.93 -58.82 -34.58
C SER A 3 19.13 -57.56 -34.90
N SER A 4 19.17 -56.57 -34.01
CA SER A 4 19.01 -55.16 -34.39
C SER A 4 19.97 -54.32 -33.55
N HIS A 5 20.99 -53.80 -34.23
CA HIS A 5 21.86 -52.70 -33.84
C HIS A 5 21.05 -51.47 -33.43
N PHE A 6 21.47 -50.78 -32.37
CA PHE A 6 21.26 -49.33 -32.27
C PHE A 6 22.52 -48.65 -31.74
N GLU A 7 22.78 -47.50 -32.37
CA GLU A 7 23.97 -46.66 -32.37
C GLU A 7 24.26 -45.99 -31.03
N VAL A 8 25.56 -45.83 -30.76
CA VAL A 8 26.12 -45.02 -29.68
C VAL A 8 26.42 -43.62 -30.22
N VAL A 9 25.92 -42.57 -29.55
CA VAL A 9 26.39 -41.19 -29.74
C VAL A 9 26.90 -40.66 -28.39
N PRO A 10 28.14 -40.11 -28.31
CA PRO A 10 28.73 -39.67 -27.06
C PRO A 10 28.31 -38.23 -26.69
N VAL A 11 27.91 -38.02 -25.43
CA VAL A 11 27.74 -36.68 -24.86
C VAL A 11 29.06 -36.21 -24.27
N SER A 12 29.45 -35.02 -24.72
CA SER A 12 30.72 -34.35 -24.49
C SER A 12 30.83 -33.78 -23.07
N ASN A 13 31.94 -34.07 -22.39
CA ASN A 13 32.37 -33.41 -21.15
C ASN A 13 33.00 -32.05 -21.45
N LYS A 14 32.61 -31.00 -20.70
CA LYS A 14 33.32 -29.73 -20.45
C LYS A 14 32.46 -28.94 -19.45
N SER A 15 32.93 -28.22 -18.45
CA SER A 15 34.25 -27.96 -17.89
C SER A 15 34.00 -27.26 -16.55
N GLN A 16 34.78 -27.61 -15.53
CA GLN A 16 34.91 -26.81 -14.32
C GLN A 16 35.45 -25.41 -14.69
N GLY A 17 34.79 -24.37 -14.16
CA GLY A 17 35.22 -22.99 -14.22
C GLY A 17 35.02 -22.35 -12.85
N SER A 18 36.11 -22.25 -12.11
CA SER A 18 36.27 -21.61 -10.80
C SER A 18 36.48 -20.09 -10.93
N VAL A 19 36.41 -19.40 -9.76
CA VAL A 19 37.01 -18.08 -9.39
C VAL A 19 36.06 -16.86 -9.52
N PRO A 20 36.10 -15.82 -8.65
CA PRO A 20 36.46 -15.72 -7.23
C PRO A 20 35.42 -14.97 -6.34
N LEU A 21 35.64 -15.07 -5.03
CA LEU A 21 35.18 -14.14 -3.99
C LEU A 21 36.03 -12.85 -4.03
N SER A 22 35.41 -11.66 -4.06
CA SER A 22 35.77 -10.45 -3.28
C SER A 22 35.33 -9.12 -3.96
N GLN A 23 35.05 -8.14 -3.10
CA GLN A 23 34.86 -6.68 -3.33
C GLN A 23 33.45 -6.29 -3.83
N ALA A 24 32.75 -5.28 -3.30
CA ALA A 24 33.01 -4.33 -2.23
C ALA A 24 31.65 -3.85 -1.68
N PHE A 25 31.53 -3.71 -0.36
CA PHE A 25 30.45 -2.96 0.28
C PHE A 25 30.86 -1.50 0.29
N ASP A 26 30.25 -0.68 -0.57
CA ASP A 26 30.26 0.78 -0.44
C ASP A 26 29.13 1.36 -1.27
N HIS A 27 27.90 1.37 -0.76
CA HIS A 27 26.88 2.34 -1.18
C HIS A 27 26.11 2.81 0.05
N HIS A 28 26.56 3.96 0.57
CA HIS A 28 25.74 4.84 1.38
C HIS A 28 24.60 5.39 0.51
N ASP A 29 23.46 4.72 0.51
CA ASP A 29 22.25 5.24 -0.14
C ASP A 29 21.71 6.39 0.71
N SER A 30 22.15 7.59 0.36
CA SER A 30 21.76 8.86 0.96
C SER A 30 20.66 9.52 0.13
N SER A 31 19.71 8.73 -0.39
CA SER A 31 18.60 9.24 -1.19
C SER A 31 17.28 9.15 -0.41
N PHE A 32 17.18 9.92 0.67
CA PHE A 32 15.85 10.35 1.12
C PHE A 32 15.33 11.40 0.12
N SER A 33 14.92 10.93 -1.05
CA SER A 33 14.21 11.74 -2.03
C SER A 33 12.83 11.99 -1.47
N MET A 34 12.46 13.26 -1.28
CA MET A 34 11.06 13.60 -1.04
C MET A 34 10.22 13.01 -2.18
N PRO A 35 9.10 12.32 -1.88
CA PRO A 35 8.19 11.87 -2.91
C PRO A 35 7.70 13.08 -3.70
N ASP A 36 7.61 12.91 -5.02
CA ASP A 36 7.16 13.93 -5.97
C ASP A 36 5.86 14.59 -5.45
N PRO A 37 5.81 15.92 -5.26
CA PRO A 37 4.62 16.60 -4.76
C PRO A 37 3.38 16.31 -5.61
N ASP A 38 3.55 16.02 -6.90
CA ASP A 38 2.44 15.65 -7.78
C ASP A 38 1.75 14.36 -7.34
N ARG A 39 2.49 13.46 -6.67
CA ARG A 39 1.98 12.18 -6.17
C ARG A 39 1.02 12.36 -4.99
N ILE A 40 1.14 13.44 -4.23
CA ILE A 40 0.25 13.77 -3.09
C ILE A 40 -1.10 14.30 -3.62
N CYS A 41 -1.12 14.82 -4.85
CA CYS A 41 -2.30 15.44 -5.46
C CYS A 41 -3.31 14.43 -6.04
N TYR A 42 -2.94 13.16 -6.21
CA TYR A 42 -3.80 12.16 -6.87
C TYR A 42 -4.77 11.40 -5.95
N SER A 43 -4.66 11.53 -4.64
CA SER A 43 -5.49 10.71 -3.72
C SER A 43 -6.95 11.18 -3.59
N ASN A 44 -7.36 12.28 -4.24
CA ASN A 44 -8.76 12.65 -4.37
C ASN A 44 -8.91 13.78 -5.41
N LYS A 45 -9.48 13.51 -6.58
CA LYS A 45 -9.79 14.57 -7.57
C LYS A 45 -10.69 15.67 -7.00
N GLU A 46 -11.51 15.35 -5.99
CA GLU A 46 -12.35 16.31 -5.26
C GLU A 46 -11.56 17.12 -4.20
N SER A 47 -10.51 16.56 -3.60
CA SER A 47 -9.65 17.25 -2.61
C SER A 47 -8.59 18.14 -3.26
N ALA A 48 -8.22 17.89 -4.52
CA ALA A 48 -7.32 18.76 -5.28
C ALA A 48 -7.87 20.19 -5.38
N LYS A 49 -9.20 20.38 -5.47
CA LYS A 49 -9.84 21.71 -5.42
C LYS A 49 -9.66 22.41 -4.08
N VAL A 50 -9.62 21.66 -2.98
CA VAL A 50 -9.40 22.22 -1.63
C VAL A 50 -7.93 22.62 -1.45
N ASN A 51 -7.00 21.85 -2.04
CA ASN A 51 -5.57 22.17 -2.03
C ASN A 51 -5.21 23.37 -2.91
N ILE A 52 -5.92 23.61 -4.03
CA ILE A 52 -5.75 24.83 -4.85
C ILE A 52 -6.12 26.09 -4.05
N GLY A 53 -7.03 26.00 -3.08
CA GLY A 53 -7.39 27.13 -2.20
C GLY A 53 -6.28 27.54 -1.21
N LEU A 54 -5.29 26.66 -0.96
CA LEU A 54 -4.19 26.92 -0.02
C LEU A 54 -2.97 27.57 -0.69
N ASP A 55 -2.85 27.54 -2.01
CA ASP A 55 -1.66 28.04 -2.75
C ASP A 55 -1.84 29.46 -3.31
N CYS A 56 -2.96 30.13 -3.01
CA CYS A 56 -3.24 31.49 -3.52
C CYS A 56 -2.94 32.58 -2.48
N VAL A 57 -1.73 32.58 -1.93
CA VAL A 57 -1.19 33.75 -1.20
C VAL A 57 0.27 33.94 -1.59
N SER A 58 0.52 34.54 -2.75
CA SER A 58 1.85 35.08 -3.04
C SER A 58 1.87 36.18 -4.13
N TRP A 59 1.73 37.44 -3.69
CA TRP A 59 2.27 38.72 -4.20
C TRP A 59 2.07 39.12 -5.68
N TYR A 60 1.17 40.08 -5.95
CA TYR A 60 1.46 41.46 -6.46
C TYR A 60 0.14 42.25 -6.66
N ASP A 61 0.16 43.52 -6.22
CA ASP A 61 -0.88 44.56 -6.34
C ASP A 61 -1.36 44.84 -7.78
N GLN A 62 -2.67 45.07 -7.96
CA GLN A 62 -3.19 46.35 -8.49
C GLN A 62 -4.73 46.46 -8.48
N ASP A 63 -5.22 47.40 -7.68
CA ASP A 63 -6.35 48.32 -7.87
C ASP A 63 -7.51 47.89 -8.78
N LEU A 64 -8.59 47.40 -8.15
CA LEU A 64 -9.95 47.51 -8.70
C LEU A 64 -10.95 47.59 -7.54
N GLU A 65 -11.38 48.82 -7.22
CA GLU A 65 -12.52 49.08 -6.34
C GLU A 65 -13.80 48.55 -7.01
N PHE A 66 -14.17 47.32 -6.68
CA PHE A 66 -15.55 46.87 -6.77
C PHE A 66 -16.07 46.73 -5.34
N ALA A 67 -17.12 47.47 -5.03
CA ALA A 67 -17.90 47.31 -3.81
C ALA A 67 -18.54 45.91 -3.80
N HIS A 68 -17.77 44.92 -3.37
CA HIS A 68 -18.28 43.58 -3.10
C HIS A 68 -18.86 43.59 -1.70
N ALA A 69 -20.16 43.32 -1.62
CA ALA A 69 -20.79 42.95 -0.37
C ALA A 69 -19.97 41.79 0.23
N ASP A 70 -19.41 42.03 1.43
CA ASP A 70 -18.61 41.06 2.18
C ASP A 70 -19.46 39.82 2.48
N GLY A 71 -19.42 38.85 1.58
CA GLY A 71 -19.89 37.51 1.83
C GLY A 71 -18.89 36.80 2.75
N PRO A 72 -19.34 35.86 3.59
CA PRO A 72 -18.47 35.11 4.51
C PRO A 72 -17.40 34.24 3.83
N PHE A 73 -17.37 34.21 2.49
CA PHE A 73 -16.37 33.53 1.67
C PHE A 73 -15.43 34.50 0.92
N SER A 74 -15.63 35.82 1.04
CA SER A 74 -14.80 36.86 0.40
C SER A 74 -13.50 37.11 1.16
N THR A 75 -13.51 36.85 2.46
CA THR A 75 -12.33 36.90 3.30
C THR A 75 -11.73 35.50 3.33
N ASN A 76 -10.49 35.33 2.86
CA ASN A 76 -9.65 34.15 3.11
C ASN A 76 -9.34 33.94 4.61
N LYS A 77 -10.18 34.46 5.51
CA LYS A 77 -10.11 34.29 6.94
C LYS A 77 -11.02 33.10 7.29
N PRO A 78 -10.50 32.10 8.01
CA PRO A 78 -11.33 31.00 8.46
C PRO A 78 -12.49 31.56 9.30
N ALA A 79 -13.69 31.01 9.14
CA ALA A 79 -14.87 31.43 9.88
C ALA A 79 -14.73 31.25 11.41
N VAL A 80 -13.73 30.47 11.83
CA VAL A 80 -13.37 30.21 13.22
C VAL A 80 -11.85 30.26 13.33
N ASP A 81 -11.34 31.07 14.27
CA ASP A 81 -9.93 31.08 14.64
C ASP A 81 -9.64 29.80 15.44
N VAL A 82 -9.02 28.82 14.79
CA VAL A 82 -8.65 27.56 15.43
C VAL A 82 -7.26 27.72 16.02
N ASP A 83 -7.17 27.79 17.34
CA ASP A 83 -5.91 27.83 18.06
C ASP A 83 -5.28 26.42 18.12
N PHE A 84 -4.46 26.11 17.12
CA PHE A 84 -3.71 24.84 17.06
C PHE A 84 -2.70 24.69 18.22
N SER A 85 -2.39 25.74 18.97
CA SER A 85 -1.49 25.63 20.14
C SER A 85 -2.12 24.84 21.30
N GLN A 86 -3.45 24.72 21.31
CA GLN A 86 -4.19 23.92 22.29
C GLN A 86 -4.29 22.43 21.91
N LEU A 87 -3.86 22.06 20.70
CA LEU A 87 -3.78 20.66 20.30
C LEU A 87 -2.59 20.01 20.98
N ILE A 88 -2.84 19.46 22.17
CA ILE A 88 -1.91 18.54 22.82
C ILE A 88 -2.02 17.21 22.08
N CYS A 89 -1.19 17.03 21.05
CA CYS A 89 -0.95 15.71 20.48
C CYS A 89 -0.02 14.96 21.43
N PRO A 90 -0.49 13.95 22.20
CA PRO A 90 0.44 13.15 22.99
C PRO A 90 1.47 12.56 22.04
N ILE A 91 2.75 12.85 22.29
CA ILE A 91 3.86 12.22 21.58
C ILE A 91 3.88 10.77 22.04
N VAL A 92 3.12 9.92 21.34
CA VAL A 92 3.18 8.48 21.51
C VAL A 92 4.48 8.04 20.84
N ALA A 93 5.39 7.47 21.63
CA ALA A 93 6.61 6.86 21.09
C ALA A 93 6.21 5.86 19.99
N PRO A 94 6.93 5.80 18.85
CA PRO A 94 6.58 4.90 17.77
C PRO A 94 6.54 3.48 18.32
N GLU A 95 5.35 2.86 18.26
CA GLU A 95 5.19 1.52 18.79
C GLU A 95 6.20 0.57 18.13
N SER A 96 6.74 -0.34 18.93
CA SER A 96 7.57 -1.44 18.43
C SER A 96 6.85 -2.11 17.26
N LYS A 97 7.58 -2.39 16.17
CA LYS A 97 7.05 -3.06 14.98
C LYS A 97 6.13 -4.22 15.41
N PRO A 98 4.80 -4.16 15.12
CA PRO A 98 3.89 -5.21 15.53
C PRO A 98 4.36 -6.54 14.96
N SER A 99 4.27 -7.60 15.76
CA SER A 99 4.59 -8.95 15.30
C SER A 99 3.61 -9.38 14.20
N VAL A 100 4.00 -10.36 13.40
CA VAL A 100 3.18 -10.84 12.28
C VAL A 100 1.88 -11.46 12.80
N GLU A 101 1.92 -12.13 13.95
CA GLU A 101 0.76 -12.72 14.62
C GLU A 101 -0.23 -11.63 15.05
N ALA A 102 0.27 -10.52 15.60
CA ALA A 102 -0.56 -9.38 15.96
C ALA A 102 -1.19 -8.72 14.73
N LEU A 103 -0.47 -8.68 13.61
CA LEU A 103 -1.01 -8.20 12.33
C LEU A 103 -2.10 -9.12 11.78
N VAL A 104 -1.86 -10.44 11.75
CA VAL A 104 -2.85 -11.43 11.31
C VAL A 104 -4.11 -11.35 12.18
N SER A 105 -3.95 -11.33 13.50
CA SER A 105 -5.07 -11.19 14.43
C SER A 105 -5.89 -9.92 14.15
N ARG A 106 -5.22 -8.79 13.86
CA ARG A 106 -5.90 -7.54 13.50
C ARG A 106 -6.63 -7.64 12.16
N LEU A 107 -6.04 -8.26 11.15
CA LEU A 107 -6.63 -8.42 9.82
C LEU A 107 -7.83 -9.37 9.82
N LEU A 108 -7.84 -10.38 10.70
CA LEU A 108 -8.96 -11.32 10.88
C LEU A 108 -10.11 -10.75 11.74
N ASN A 109 -9.88 -9.62 12.42
CA ASN A 109 -10.87 -8.96 13.26
C ASN A 109 -11.10 -7.50 12.79
N PRO A 110 -11.56 -7.29 11.55
CA PRO A 110 -11.81 -5.96 11.02
C PRO A 110 -12.98 -5.28 11.76
N PRO A 111 -12.85 -3.99 12.15
CA PRO A 111 -13.95 -3.23 12.73
C PRO A 111 -15.04 -2.94 11.68
N PRO A 112 -16.28 -2.56 12.08
CA PRO A 112 -17.37 -2.30 11.14
C PRO A 112 -17.07 -1.27 10.05
N HIS A 113 -16.24 -0.26 10.35
CA HIS A 113 -15.86 0.79 9.40
C HIS A 113 -14.79 0.34 8.38
N ALA A 114 -14.20 -0.85 8.56
CA ALA A 114 -13.31 -1.44 7.57
C ALA A 114 -14.05 -1.87 6.29
N PHE A 115 -15.37 -2.05 6.38
CA PHE A 115 -16.21 -2.50 5.29
C PHE A 115 -16.89 -1.32 4.60
N VAL A 116 -16.40 -0.95 3.42
CA VAL A 116 -16.98 0.08 2.58
C VAL A 116 -17.92 -0.60 1.59
N TYR A 117 -19.19 -0.21 1.59
CA TYR A 117 -20.24 -0.89 0.81
C TYR A 117 -20.34 -2.41 1.07
N ARG A 118 -20.12 -2.85 2.32
CA ARG A 118 -20.10 -4.26 2.76
C ARG A 118 -18.92 -5.09 2.27
N THR A 119 -17.91 -4.46 1.67
CA THR A 119 -16.71 -5.12 1.21
C THR A 119 -15.49 -4.56 1.94
N LEU A 120 -14.54 -5.43 2.28
CA LEU A 120 -13.32 -5.02 2.97
C LEU A 120 -12.55 -3.97 2.16
N SER A 121 -12.23 -2.85 2.81
CA SER A 121 -11.48 -1.76 2.21
C SER A 121 -9.99 -2.07 2.18
N ILE A 122 -9.39 -2.03 0.98
CA ILE A 122 -7.93 -2.12 0.83
C ILE A 122 -7.20 -1.01 1.60
N GLN A 123 -7.79 0.18 1.70
CA GLN A 123 -7.21 1.30 2.46
C GLN A 123 -7.14 1.00 3.95
N TRP A 124 -8.17 0.34 4.49
CA TRP A 124 -8.14 -0.12 5.87
C TRP A 124 -7.05 -1.17 6.09
N VAL A 125 -6.92 -2.14 5.18
CA VAL A 125 -5.88 -3.18 5.28
C VAL A 125 -4.48 -2.54 5.28
N ILE A 126 -4.23 -1.60 4.36
CA ILE A 126 -2.96 -0.84 4.30
C ILE A 126 -2.71 -0.10 5.61
N GLY A 127 -3.72 0.56 6.17
CA GLY A 127 -3.60 1.22 7.47
C GLY A 127 -3.34 0.25 8.63
N ALA A 128 -3.97 -0.93 8.62
CA ALA A 128 -3.86 -1.93 9.66
C ALA A 128 -2.50 -2.63 9.70
N MET A 129 -1.92 -2.96 8.53
CA MET A 129 -0.61 -3.62 8.44
C MET A 129 0.56 -2.64 8.34
N GLY A 130 0.31 -1.46 7.78
CA GLY A 130 1.32 -0.44 7.47
C GLY A 130 1.88 -0.56 6.06
N GLN A 131 2.20 0.59 5.47
CA GLN A 131 2.61 0.73 4.07
C GLN A 131 3.85 -0.09 3.68
N ARG A 132 4.74 -0.41 4.63
CA ARG A 132 5.95 -1.24 4.39
C ARG A 132 5.66 -2.68 3.95
N HIS A 133 4.44 -3.16 4.15
CA HIS A 133 4.04 -4.53 3.79
C HIS A 133 3.39 -4.62 2.41
N VAL A 134 3.16 -3.47 1.76
CA VAL A 134 2.51 -3.39 0.46
C VAL A 134 3.35 -2.66 -0.57
N GLU A 135 3.20 -3.10 -1.80
CA GLU A 135 3.77 -2.50 -2.98
C GLU A 135 2.64 -2.15 -3.94
N PHE A 136 2.79 -1.05 -4.66
CA PHE A 136 1.88 -0.69 -5.73
C PHE A 136 2.40 -1.32 -7.01
N ARG A 137 1.58 -2.18 -7.63
CA ARG A 137 1.88 -2.82 -8.90
C ARG A 137 1.34 -1.93 -10.03
N GLU A 138 2.24 -1.44 -10.87
CA GLU A 138 1.89 -0.50 -11.95
C GLU A 138 1.12 -1.15 -13.11
N SER A 139 1.23 -2.47 -13.30
CA SER A 139 0.58 -3.15 -14.42
C SER A 139 -0.95 -3.14 -14.34
N ASP A 140 -1.50 -3.24 -13.13
CA ASP A 140 -2.96 -3.29 -12.86
C ASP A 140 -3.43 -2.24 -11.84
N GLU A 141 -2.55 -1.29 -11.48
CA GLU A 141 -2.82 -0.23 -10.51
C GLU A 141 -3.31 -0.73 -9.13
N ARG A 142 -2.83 -1.92 -8.70
CA ARG A 142 -3.27 -2.59 -7.47
C ARG A 142 -2.22 -2.50 -6.37
N TYR A 143 -2.69 -2.39 -5.13
CA TYR A 143 -1.85 -2.63 -3.95
C TYR A 143 -1.79 -4.13 -3.65
N VAL A 144 -0.59 -4.68 -3.62
CA VAL A 144 -0.31 -6.10 -3.36
C VAL A 144 0.68 -6.23 -2.21
N LEU A 145 0.70 -7.38 -1.54
CA LEU A 145 1.70 -7.67 -0.51
C LEU A 145 3.09 -7.77 -1.13
N ALA A 146 4.02 -7.03 -0.52
CA ALA A 146 5.43 -7.04 -0.90
C ALA A 146 5.99 -8.47 -0.86
N GLN A 147 6.85 -8.80 -1.83
CA GLN A 147 7.41 -10.16 -1.96
C GLN A 147 8.22 -10.61 -0.73
N ASN A 148 8.84 -9.66 -0.05
CA ASN A 148 9.62 -9.88 1.17
C ASN A 148 8.77 -9.81 2.46
N SER A 149 7.45 -9.58 2.36
CA SER A 149 6.58 -9.44 3.52
C SER A 149 6.47 -10.74 4.28
N GLU A 150 6.77 -10.71 5.58
CA GLU A 150 6.61 -11.87 6.46
C GLU A 150 5.14 -12.34 6.51
N LEU A 151 4.20 -11.41 6.39
CA LEU A 151 2.77 -11.72 6.29
C LEU A 151 2.45 -12.59 5.07
N ARG A 152 3.11 -12.34 3.93
CA ARG A 152 2.96 -13.13 2.71
C ARG A 152 3.47 -14.57 2.89
N ARG A 153 4.57 -14.73 3.64
CA ARG A 153 5.21 -16.04 3.88
C ARG A 153 4.53 -16.86 4.99
N MET A 154 4.07 -16.19 6.04
CA MET A 154 3.58 -16.83 7.26
C MET A 154 2.07 -16.74 7.43
N GLY A 155 1.38 -15.87 6.69
CA GLY A 155 -0.05 -15.61 6.87
C GLY A 155 -0.90 -16.87 6.88
N THR A 156 -0.73 -17.75 5.90
CA THR A 156 -1.46 -19.03 5.82
C THR A 156 -1.15 -19.94 7.01
N ALA A 157 0.12 -20.01 7.44
CA ALA A 157 0.52 -20.80 8.60
C ALA A 157 -0.03 -20.24 9.92
N LEU A 158 -0.36 -18.95 9.95
CA LEU A 158 -0.95 -18.23 11.07
C LEU A 158 -2.49 -18.16 11.00
N GLY A 159 -3.11 -18.88 10.06
CA GLY A 159 -4.57 -18.99 9.97
C GLY A 159 -5.25 -17.97 9.06
N MET A 160 -4.50 -17.18 8.27
CA MET A 160 -5.12 -16.36 7.22
C MET A 160 -5.79 -17.27 6.18
N PRO A 161 -7.08 -17.06 5.89
CA PRO A 161 -7.78 -17.79 4.83
C PRO A 161 -7.12 -17.65 3.47
N ALA A 162 -7.17 -18.71 2.66
CA ALA A 162 -6.56 -18.74 1.34
C ALA A 162 -7.09 -17.64 0.41
N LEU A 163 -8.42 -17.45 0.37
CA LEU A 163 -9.05 -16.40 -0.44
C LEU A 163 -8.55 -15.00 -0.06
N TYR A 164 -8.39 -14.74 1.24
CA TYR A 164 -7.90 -13.45 1.71
C TYR A 164 -6.42 -13.25 1.35
N MET A 165 -5.60 -14.30 1.46
CA MET A 165 -4.21 -14.28 1.02
C MET A 165 -4.10 -14.07 -0.50
N GLU A 166 -4.93 -14.72 -1.30
CA GLU A 166 -4.97 -14.58 -2.75
C GLU A 166 -5.31 -13.13 -3.15
N TRP A 167 -6.31 -12.54 -2.50
CA TRP A 167 -6.68 -11.15 -2.70
C TRP A 167 -5.57 -10.16 -2.29
N LEU A 168 -4.81 -10.46 -1.23
CA LEU A 168 -3.73 -9.59 -0.80
C LEU A 168 -2.45 -9.75 -1.64
N CYS A 169 -2.13 -10.96 -2.10
CA CYS A 169 -0.95 -11.22 -2.92
C CYS A 169 -1.16 -10.77 -4.37
N GLY A 170 -2.37 -10.92 -4.91
CA GLY A 170 -2.70 -10.56 -6.29
C GLY A 170 -1.87 -11.30 -7.33
N ASP A 171 -1.47 -12.55 -7.07
CA ASP A 171 -0.52 -13.30 -7.90
C ASP A 171 -1.05 -13.59 -9.31
N ASP A 172 -2.37 -13.59 -9.47
CA ASP A 172 -3.03 -13.67 -10.76
C ASP A 172 -3.38 -12.27 -11.27
N GLU A 173 -2.77 -11.85 -12.38
CA GLU A 173 -3.05 -10.56 -13.03
C GLU A 173 -4.34 -10.58 -13.86
N ASP A 174 -4.84 -11.76 -14.22
CA ASP A 174 -6.08 -11.90 -14.98
C ASP A 174 -7.32 -11.68 -14.09
N ILE A 175 -7.15 -11.67 -12.76
CA ILE A 175 -8.22 -11.50 -11.78
C ILE A 175 -8.17 -10.12 -11.15
N SER A 176 -9.24 -9.34 -11.31
CA SER A 176 -9.30 -8.02 -10.72
C SER A 176 -9.41 -8.07 -9.19
N ALA A 177 -8.83 -7.07 -8.51
CA ALA A 177 -8.95 -6.94 -7.06
C ALA A 177 -10.41 -6.85 -6.60
N THR A 178 -11.28 -6.31 -7.44
CA THR A 178 -12.71 -6.18 -7.17
C THR A 178 -13.39 -7.54 -7.19
N ASP A 179 -13.08 -8.40 -8.15
CA ASP A 179 -13.74 -9.72 -8.31
C ASP A 179 -13.46 -10.65 -7.11
N GLN A 180 -12.24 -10.64 -6.59
CA GLN A 180 -11.93 -11.34 -5.34
C GLN A 180 -12.45 -10.59 -4.11
N GLY A 181 -12.39 -9.26 -4.14
CA GLY A 181 -12.77 -8.39 -3.03
C GLY A 181 -14.24 -8.53 -2.64
N VAL A 182 -15.16 -8.71 -3.58
CA VAL A 182 -16.60 -8.84 -3.29
C VAL A 182 -16.94 -9.98 -2.34
N HIS A 183 -16.05 -10.97 -2.19
CA HIS A 183 -16.22 -12.09 -1.28
C HIS A 183 -15.74 -11.79 0.15
N LEU A 184 -14.98 -10.71 0.37
CA LEU A 184 -14.47 -10.30 1.68
C LEU A 184 -15.49 -9.42 2.41
N THR A 185 -16.62 -10.03 2.79
CA THR A 185 -17.75 -9.39 3.49
C THR A 185 -17.64 -9.56 5.01
N PRO A 186 -18.41 -8.83 5.83
CA PRO A 186 -18.48 -9.09 7.27
C PRO A 186 -18.78 -10.56 7.59
N ASP A 187 -19.79 -11.13 6.91
CA ASP A 187 -20.22 -12.52 7.11
C ASP A 187 -19.07 -13.52 6.87
N TYR A 188 -18.23 -13.27 5.86
CA TYR A 188 -17.03 -14.08 5.60
C TYR A 188 -16.08 -14.10 6.81
N PHE A 189 -15.84 -12.96 7.45
CA PHE A 189 -14.97 -12.88 8.63
C PHE A 189 -15.63 -13.43 9.89
N GLU A 190 -16.96 -13.41 9.99
CA GLU A 190 -17.68 -14.06 11.08
C GLU A 190 -17.56 -15.59 10.97
N GLU A 191 -17.71 -16.16 9.77
CA GLU A 191 -17.56 -17.60 9.51
C GLU A 191 -16.15 -18.09 9.83
N VAL A 192 -15.12 -17.38 9.34
CA VAL A 192 -13.71 -17.72 9.57
C VAL A 192 -13.33 -17.72 11.05
N ASN A 193 -13.97 -16.89 11.87
CA ASN A 193 -13.69 -16.81 13.31
C ASN A 193 -14.40 -17.91 14.14
N MET A 194 -15.29 -18.71 13.53
CA MET A 194 -15.99 -19.80 14.22
C MET A 194 -15.26 -21.15 14.14
N ASP A 195 -14.27 -21.28 13.25
CA ASP A 195 -13.45 -22.48 13.05
C ASP A 195 -12.15 -22.46 13.89
#